data_AF-A0A951GFE4-F1
#
_entry.id   AF-A0A951GFE4-F1
#
_cell.length_a   1.000
_cell.length_b   1.000
_cell.length_c   1.000
_cell.angle_alpha   90.00
_cell.angle_beta   90.00
_cell.angle_gamma   90.00
#
_symmetry.space_group_name_H-M   'P 1'
#
loop_
_entity.id
_entity.type
_entity.pdbx_description
1 polymer ?
#
loop_
_entity_poly.entity_id
_entity_poly.type
_entity_poly.pdbx_seq_one_letter_code
_entity_poly.pdbx_strand_id
1 'polypeptide(L)'
;MTPAPVQPASPRARKREVLTALLGVVLLAALFLPAHGLVMHSLAIEGRPSAELAGLLFVVAMGALASPRLVAARGVALLLALLVIAAALLNVADVTTPILLGRDLNLYWDLQHFPSLFGLARESAGLWSASAAAALFLLAVVALVGAAYWVWRKVLLTLADRRIAITAAVLFGVALDLTSFLPAEQRPLATGLGTDVARHAGSFARAWRMQ
;
A
#
# COMPACT_ATOMS: atom_id res chain seq x y z
N MET A 1 -24.92 8.09 38.23
CA MET A 1 -25.13 7.85 36.79
C MET A 1 -24.48 6.52 36.43
N THR A 2 -25.27 5.46 36.37
CA THR A 2 -24.84 4.12 35.96
C THR A 2 -24.70 4.10 34.43
N PRO A 3 -23.52 3.77 33.85
CA PRO A 3 -23.38 3.67 32.40
C PRO A 3 -24.30 2.57 31.88
N ALA A 4 -25.11 2.90 30.87
CA ALA A 4 -26.03 1.96 30.26
C ALA A 4 -25.28 0.73 29.70
N PRO A 5 -25.83 -0.48 29.82
CA PRO A 5 -25.20 -1.68 29.28
C PRO A 5 -25.08 -1.56 27.76
N VAL A 6 -23.86 -1.66 27.25
CA VAL A 6 -23.56 -1.70 25.81
C VAL A 6 -24.18 -2.98 25.25
N GLN A 7 -25.31 -2.85 24.55
CA GLN A 7 -25.96 -4.00 23.92
C GLN A 7 -25.02 -4.60 22.85
N PRO A 8 -24.83 -5.94 22.84
CA PRO A 8 -24.00 -6.58 21.84
C PRO A 8 -24.59 -6.39 20.44
N ALA A 9 -23.77 -5.92 19.50
CA ALA A 9 -24.17 -5.70 18.12
C ALA A 9 -24.77 -6.98 17.52
N SER A 10 -25.86 -6.85 16.76
CA SER A 10 -26.54 -7.99 16.13
C SER A 10 -25.58 -8.76 15.22
N PRO A 11 -25.71 -10.10 15.11
CA PRO A 11 -24.82 -10.94 14.30
C PRO A 11 -24.81 -10.55 12.81
N ARG A 12 -25.88 -9.92 12.30
CA ARG A 12 -25.95 -9.39 10.93
C ARG A 12 -25.07 -8.15 10.74
N ALA A 13 -25.03 -7.25 11.72
CA ALA A 13 -24.18 -6.06 11.67
C ALA A 13 -22.69 -6.45 11.62
N ARG A 14 -22.29 -7.41 12.46
CA ARG A 14 -20.91 -7.93 12.49
C ARG A 14 -20.48 -8.57 11.16
N LYS A 15 -21.35 -9.37 10.52
CA LYS A 15 -21.05 -9.97 9.21
C LYS A 15 -20.81 -8.91 8.13
N ARG A 16 -21.63 -7.86 8.11
CA ARG A 16 -21.49 -6.76 7.14
C ARG A 16 -20.17 -6.01 7.32
N GLU A 17 -19.74 -5.77 8.56
CA GLU A 17 -18.45 -5.12 8.85
C GLU A 17 -17.26 -5.95 8.36
N VAL A 18 -17.27 -7.26 8.63
CA VAL A 18 -16.23 -8.19 8.15
C VAL A 18 -16.19 -8.23 6.63
N LEU A 19 -17.34 -8.26 5.95
CA LEU A 19 -17.41 -8.23 4.50
C LEU A 19 -16.86 -6.91 3.93
N THR A 20 -17.17 -5.77 4.53
CA THR A 20 -16.58 -4.48 4.11
C THR A 20 -15.08 -4.43 4.33
N ALA A 21 -14.56 -5.00 5.43
CA ALA A 21 -13.12 -5.07 5.68
C ALA A 21 -12.42 -5.97 4.65
N LEU A 22 -12.98 -7.15 4.36
CA LEU A 22 -12.50 -8.06 3.32
C LEU A 22 -12.48 -7.41 1.95
N LEU A 23 -13.59 -6.78 1.54
CA LEU A 23 -13.68 -6.07 0.27
C LEU A 23 -12.66 -4.93 0.20
N GLY A 24 -12.47 -4.21 1.31
CA GLY A 24 -11.44 -3.17 1.42
C GLY A 24 -10.03 -3.72 1.24
N VAL A 25 -9.71 -4.87 1.84
CA VAL A 25 -8.41 -5.53 1.65
C VAL A 25 -8.21 -5.95 0.19
N VAL A 26 -9.24 -6.47 -0.47
CA VAL A 26 -9.20 -6.81 -1.91
C VAL A 26 -8.95 -5.57 -2.75
N LEU A 27 -9.62 -4.45 -2.46
CA LEU A 27 -9.40 -3.16 -3.13
C LEU A 27 -7.97 -2.64 -2.93
N LEU A 28 -7.41 -2.76 -1.73
CA LEU A 28 -6.02 -2.37 -1.47
C LEU A 28 -5.04 -3.28 -2.21
N ALA A 29 -5.29 -4.59 -2.25
CA ALA A 29 -4.48 -5.53 -3.01
C ALA A 29 -4.52 -5.23 -4.51
N ALA A 30 -5.67 -4.78 -5.03
CA ALA A 30 -5.82 -4.41 -6.43
C ALA A 30 -4.94 -3.23 -6.86
N LEU A 31 -4.52 -2.36 -5.93
CA LEU A 31 -3.56 -1.29 -6.24
C LEU A 31 -2.18 -1.82 -6.66
N PHE A 32 -1.87 -3.08 -6.36
CA PHE A 32 -0.61 -3.75 -6.69
C PHE A 32 -0.73 -4.74 -7.87
N LEU A 33 -1.88 -4.74 -8.58
CA LEU A 33 -2.07 -5.51 -9.81
C LEU A 33 -1.14 -5.12 -10.98
N PRO A 34 -0.73 -3.84 -11.17
CA PRO A 34 0.17 -3.49 -12.26
C PRO A 34 1.52 -4.20 -12.06
N ALA A 35 1.89 -5.06 -13.01
CA ALA A 35 3.15 -5.78 -12.98
C ALA A 35 3.88 -5.67 -14.33
N HIS A 36 5.20 -5.79 -14.27
CA HIS A 36 6.06 -5.73 -15.44
C HIS A 36 6.04 -7.09 -16.18
N GLY A 37 5.63 -7.10 -17.46
CA GLY A 37 5.69 -8.30 -18.29
C GLY A 37 7.11 -8.54 -18.82
N LEU A 38 7.76 -9.62 -18.37
CA LEU A 38 9.16 -9.97 -18.69
C LEU A 38 9.48 -10.12 -20.20
N VAL A 39 8.48 -10.28 -21.06
CA VAL A 39 8.70 -10.72 -22.45
C VAL A 39 8.52 -9.59 -23.48
N MET A 40 7.82 -8.49 -23.17
CA MET A 40 7.40 -7.53 -24.22
C MET A 40 7.29 -6.04 -23.82
N HIS A 41 7.82 -5.57 -22.67
CA HIS A 41 7.58 -4.19 -22.18
C HIS A 41 6.07 -3.82 -22.15
N SER A 42 5.20 -4.83 -22.11
CA SER A 42 3.75 -4.66 -22.11
C SER A 42 3.25 -4.67 -20.66
N LEU A 43 2.26 -3.81 -20.37
CA LEU A 43 1.51 -3.89 -19.11
C LEU A 43 0.88 -5.29 -18.99
N ALA A 44 1.38 -6.09 -18.05
CA ALA A 44 0.78 -7.36 -17.71
C ALA A 44 -0.07 -7.16 -16.45
N ILE A 45 -1.30 -7.67 -16.48
CA ILE A 45 -2.12 -7.78 -15.28
C ILE A 45 -1.71 -9.10 -14.64
N GLU A 46 -0.85 -9.04 -13.63
CA GLU A 46 -0.46 -10.23 -12.89
C GLU A 46 -1.37 -10.39 -11.68
N GLY A 47 -2.23 -11.41 -11.72
CA GLY A 47 -3.21 -11.70 -10.65
C GLY A 47 -2.60 -12.26 -9.36
N ARG A 48 -1.28 -12.18 -9.18
CA ARG A 48 -0.61 -12.70 -7.98
C ARG A 48 -0.75 -11.72 -6.82
N PRO A 49 -1.19 -12.16 -5.63
CA PRO A 49 -1.32 -11.27 -4.49
C PRO A 49 0.04 -10.73 -4.04
N SER A 50 0.15 -9.44 -3.70
CA SER A 50 1.41 -8.87 -3.18
C SER A 50 1.77 -9.51 -1.83
N ALA A 51 2.94 -10.16 -1.76
CA ALA A 51 3.45 -10.77 -0.54
C ALA A 51 3.69 -9.72 0.56
N GLU A 52 4.03 -8.49 0.17
CA GLU A 52 4.33 -7.40 1.09
C GLU A 52 3.06 -6.90 1.79
N LEU A 53 1.94 -6.84 1.06
CA LEU A 53 0.65 -6.49 1.64
C LEU A 53 0.14 -7.59 2.59
N ALA A 54 0.37 -8.86 2.24
CA ALA A 54 0.09 -9.99 3.15
C ALA A 54 0.96 -9.93 4.42
N GLY A 55 2.26 -9.61 4.28
CA GLY A 55 3.20 -9.38 5.37
C GLY A 55 2.75 -8.23 6.30
N LEU A 56 2.36 -7.11 5.71
CA LEU A 56 1.83 -5.96 6.44
C LEU A 56 0.56 -6.32 7.22
N LEU A 57 -0.39 -7.02 6.59
CA LEU A 57 -1.61 -7.47 7.26
C LEU A 57 -1.33 -8.46 8.39
N PHE A 58 -0.35 -9.35 8.21
CA PHE A 58 0.11 -10.26 9.27
C PHE A 58 0.68 -9.48 10.47
N VAL A 59 1.58 -8.53 10.23
CA VAL A 59 2.17 -7.68 11.30
C VAL A 59 1.09 -6.89 12.02
N VAL A 60 0.14 -6.31 11.28
CA VAL A 60 -0.99 -5.57 11.87
C VAL A 60 -1.89 -6.49 12.70
N ALA A 61 -2.19 -7.71 12.23
CA ALA A 61 -2.97 -8.68 12.97
C ALA A 61 -2.26 -9.12 14.27
N MET A 62 -0.95 -9.37 14.21
CA MET A 62 -0.13 -9.68 15.39
C MET A 62 -0.08 -8.49 16.37
N GLY A 63 0.06 -7.27 15.85
CA GLY A 63 -0.01 -6.04 16.64
C GLY A 63 -1.36 -5.87 17.34
N ALA A 64 -2.46 -6.24 16.66
CA ALA A 64 -3.80 -6.17 17.24
C ALA A 64 -3.99 -7.19 18.37
N LEU A 65 -3.36 -8.36 18.27
CA LEU A 65 -3.34 -9.37 19.33
C LEU A 65 -2.53 -8.91 20.55
N ALA A 66 -1.39 -8.25 20.33
CA ALA A 66 -0.53 -7.76 21.40
C ALA A 66 -1.11 -6.53 22.11
N SER A 67 -1.65 -5.58 21.35
CA SER A 67 -2.21 -4.34 21.90
C SER A 67 -3.33 -3.79 21.02
N PRO A 68 -4.59 -4.20 21.26
CA PRO A 68 -5.73 -3.75 20.45
C PRO A 68 -5.97 -2.23 20.55
N ARG A 69 -5.56 -1.61 21.67
CA ARG A 69 -5.69 -0.15 21.88
C ARG A 69 -4.75 0.66 21.00
N LEU A 70 -3.51 0.19 20.79
CA LEU A 70 -2.53 0.87 19.95
C LEU A 70 -2.95 0.79 18.48
N VAL A 71 -3.42 -0.38 18.06
CA VAL A 71 -3.87 -0.60 16.69
C VAL A 71 -5.16 0.15 16.37
N ALA A 72 -6.05 0.37 17.35
CA ALA A 72 -7.25 1.18 17.18
C ALA A 72 -6.99 2.70 17.11
N ALA A 73 -5.74 3.15 17.31
CA ALA A 73 -5.42 4.58 17.26
C ALA A 73 -5.58 5.15 15.83
N ARG A 74 -6.19 6.33 15.72
CA ARG A 74 -6.43 7.00 14.42
C ARG A 74 -5.15 7.22 13.62
N GLY A 75 -4.03 7.45 14.29
CA GLY A 75 -2.72 7.67 13.65
C GLY A 75 -2.21 6.44 12.91
N VAL A 76 -2.50 5.22 13.38
CA VAL A 76 -2.05 3.98 12.74
C VAL A 76 -2.74 3.78 11.39
N ALA A 77 -4.05 4.01 11.32
CA ALA A 77 -4.78 3.93 10.05
C ALA A 77 -4.27 4.93 9.01
N LEU A 78 -3.91 6.15 9.43
CA LEU A 78 -3.34 7.16 8.54
C LEU A 78 -1.94 6.76 8.06
N LEU A 79 -1.09 6.30 8.97
CA LEU A 79 0.26 5.81 8.64
C LEU A 79 0.21 4.66 7.64
N LEU A 80 -0.66 3.66 7.88
CA LEU A 80 -0.84 2.52 6.96
C LEU A 80 -1.39 2.96 5.61
N ALA A 81 -2.33 3.91 5.58
CA ALA A 81 -2.83 4.47 4.33
C ALA A 81 -1.72 5.16 3.54
N LEU A 82 -0.95 6.04 4.18
CA LEU A 82 0.18 6.72 3.53
C LEU A 82 1.21 5.71 3.00
N LEU A 83 1.56 4.70 3.80
CA LEU A 83 2.54 3.69 3.42
C LEU A 83 2.07 2.84 2.24
N VAL A 84 0.84 2.35 2.25
CA VAL A 84 0.28 1.55 1.15
C VAL A 84 0.14 2.37 -0.13
N ILE A 85 -0.29 3.62 -0.03
CA ILE A 85 -0.46 4.48 -1.21
C ILE A 85 0.89 4.90 -1.78
N ALA A 86 1.86 5.25 -0.93
CA ALA A 86 3.23 5.52 -1.39
C ALA A 86 3.83 4.30 -2.08
N ALA A 87 3.65 3.10 -1.51
CA ALA A 87 4.08 1.85 -2.11
C ALA A 87 3.41 1.55 -3.46
N ALA A 88 2.09 1.75 -3.56
CA ALA A 88 1.35 1.57 -4.81
C ALA A 88 1.79 2.56 -5.90
N LEU A 89 2.01 3.84 -5.54
CA LEU A 89 2.53 4.84 -6.48
C LEU A 89 3.94 4.49 -6.94
N LEU A 90 4.80 3.98 -6.05
CA LEU A 90 6.15 3.56 -6.41
C LEU A 90 6.13 2.36 -7.34
N ASN A 91 5.25 1.37 -7.09
CA ASN A 91 5.06 0.23 -7.98
C ASN A 91 4.57 0.66 -9.37
N VAL A 92 3.61 1.59 -9.43
CA VAL A 92 3.14 2.14 -10.72
C VAL A 92 4.27 2.89 -11.44
N ALA A 93 5.04 3.71 -10.71
CA ALA A 93 6.19 4.42 -11.27
C ALA A 93 7.22 3.43 -11.83
N ASP A 94 7.55 2.38 -11.08
CA ASP A 94 8.51 1.37 -11.49
C ASP A 94 8.05 0.60 -12.74
N VAL A 95 6.76 0.25 -12.84
CA VAL A 95 6.21 -0.43 -14.03
C VAL A 95 6.15 0.50 -15.25
N THR A 96 5.86 1.79 -15.05
CA THR A 96 5.68 2.75 -16.15
C THR A 96 7.00 3.36 -16.65
N THR A 97 8.02 3.44 -15.80
CA THR A 97 9.27 4.14 -16.14
C THR A 97 10.06 3.47 -17.28
N PRO A 98 10.26 2.14 -17.32
CA PRO A 98 10.91 1.47 -18.44
C PRO A 98 10.16 1.66 -19.76
N ILE A 99 8.83 1.72 -19.72
CA ILE A 99 7.98 1.92 -20.91
C ILE A 99 8.15 3.34 -21.45
N LEU A 100 8.21 4.34 -20.57
CA LEU A 100 8.27 5.74 -20.94
C LEU A 100 9.70 6.24 -21.23
N LEU A 101 10.69 5.75 -20.48
CA LEU A 101 12.07 6.26 -20.50
C LEU A 101 13.08 5.27 -21.09
N GLY A 102 12.68 4.02 -21.35
CA GLY A 102 13.60 2.97 -21.84
C GLY A 102 14.66 2.54 -20.82
N ARG A 103 14.50 2.91 -19.54
CA ARG A 103 15.41 2.55 -18.44
C ARG A 103 14.65 2.38 -17.13
N ASP A 104 15.28 1.71 -16.17
CA ASP A 104 14.73 1.53 -14.82
C ASP A 104 14.61 2.87 -14.07
N LEU A 105 13.63 2.92 -13.17
CA LEU A 105 13.40 4.06 -12.29
C LEU A 105 14.57 4.21 -11.31
N ASN A 106 15.19 5.37 -11.29
CA ASN A 106 16.22 5.69 -10.30
C ASN A 106 15.82 6.94 -9.54
N LEU A 107 15.16 6.75 -8.39
CA LEU A 107 14.63 7.85 -7.57
C LEU A 107 15.68 8.91 -7.23
N TYR A 108 16.92 8.51 -6.98
CA TYR A 108 17.99 9.47 -6.64
C TYR A 108 18.29 10.45 -7.78
N TRP A 109 18.34 9.95 -9.01
CA TRP A 109 18.62 10.77 -10.18
C TRP A 109 17.35 11.44 -10.71
N ASP A 110 16.23 10.73 -10.72
CA ASP A 110 14.99 11.18 -11.36
C ASP A 110 14.27 12.26 -10.55
N LEU A 111 14.29 12.19 -9.21
CA LEU A 111 13.70 13.25 -8.38
C LEU A 111 14.33 14.62 -8.61
N GLN A 112 15.63 14.67 -8.92
CA GLN A 112 16.34 15.93 -9.13
C GLN A 112 15.82 16.67 -10.38
N HIS A 113 15.25 15.93 -11.34
CA HIS A 113 14.78 16.47 -12.60
C HIS A 113 13.27 16.78 -12.59
N PHE A 114 12.52 16.33 -11.57
CA PHE A 114 11.08 16.64 -11.45
C PHE A 114 10.73 18.14 -11.56
N PRO A 115 11.48 19.06 -10.92
CA PRO A 115 11.23 20.49 -11.08
C PRO A 115 11.38 20.98 -12.53
N SER A 116 12.36 20.44 -13.26
CA SER A 116 12.60 20.79 -14.66
C SER A 116 11.50 20.27 -15.58
N LEU A 117 10.98 19.06 -15.33
CA LEU A 117 9.83 18.49 -16.05
C LEU A 117 8.57 19.33 -15.85
N PHE A 118 8.36 19.87 -14.65
CA PHE A 118 7.26 20.79 -14.39
C PHE A 118 7.44 22.12 -15.14
N GLY A 119 8.67 22.62 -15.25
CA GLY A 119 9.01 23.78 -16.08
C GLY A 119 8.66 23.56 -17.55
N LEU A 120 9.04 22.41 -18.11
CA LEU A 120 8.74 22.03 -19.49
C LEU A 120 7.23 21.85 -19.73
N ALA A 121 6.51 21.27 -18.78
CA ALA A 121 5.04 21.16 -18.86
C ALA A 121 4.37 22.54 -18.86
N ARG A 122 4.88 23.47 -18.04
CA ARG A 122 4.42 24.86 -18.00
C ARG A 122 4.69 25.59 -19.32
N GLU A 123 5.85 25.36 -19.95
CA GLU A 123 6.21 25.99 -21.22
C GLU A 123 5.42 25.43 -22.40
N SER A 124 5.16 24.11 -22.43
CA SER A 124 4.48 23.44 -23.55
C SER A 124 2.96 23.61 -23.53
N ALA A 125 2.31 23.43 -22.38
CA ALA A 125 0.84 23.44 -22.28
C ALA A 125 0.29 24.76 -21.71
N GLY A 126 1.16 25.63 -21.18
CA GLY A 126 0.79 26.84 -20.46
C GLY A 126 0.63 26.63 -18.95
N LEU A 127 0.80 27.72 -18.18
CA LEU A 127 0.76 27.67 -16.71
C LEU A 127 -0.59 27.18 -16.15
N TRP A 128 -1.69 27.52 -16.80
CA TRP A 128 -3.03 27.17 -16.33
C TRP A 128 -3.35 25.68 -16.49
N SER A 129 -2.95 25.08 -17.61
CA SER A 129 -3.17 23.64 -17.85
C SER A 129 -2.24 22.80 -16.97
N ALA A 130 -0.96 23.19 -16.85
CA ALA A 130 0.00 22.51 -15.98
C ALA A 130 -0.41 22.58 -14.50
N SER A 131 -0.89 23.73 -14.03
CA SER A 131 -1.37 23.88 -12.66
C SER A 131 -2.68 23.13 -12.42
N ALA A 132 -3.63 23.12 -13.38
CA ALA A 132 -4.84 22.32 -13.29
C ALA A 132 -4.54 20.80 -13.26
N ALA A 133 -3.62 20.32 -14.09
CA ALA A 133 -3.20 18.92 -14.10
C ALA A 133 -2.54 18.52 -12.77
N ALA A 134 -1.65 19.37 -12.23
CA ALA A 134 -1.03 19.13 -10.92
C ALA A 134 -2.06 19.13 -9.78
N ALA A 135 -3.03 20.05 -9.82
CA ALA A 135 -4.11 20.11 -8.83
C ALA A 135 -5.00 18.86 -8.88
N LEU A 136 -5.37 18.41 -10.09
CA LEU A 136 -6.15 17.17 -10.27
C LEU A 136 -5.39 15.94 -9.79
N PHE A 137 -4.09 15.84 -10.09
CA PHE A 137 -3.25 14.75 -9.61
C PHE A 137 -3.20 14.74 -8.08
N LEU A 138 -2.93 15.88 -7.46
CA LEU A 138 -2.87 16.00 -6.01
C LEU A 138 -4.21 15.66 -5.35
N LEU A 139 -5.32 16.13 -5.94
CA LEU A 139 -6.67 15.80 -5.47
C LEU A 139 -6.96 14.30 -5.59
N ALA A 140 -6.55 13.65 -6.67
CA ALA A 140 -6.67 12.21 -6.83
C ALA A 140 -5.87 11.45 -5.77
N VAL A 141 -4.63 11.86 -5.48
CA VAL A 141 -3.79 11.26 -4.43
C VAL A 141 -4.44 11.45 -3.06
N VAL A 142 -4.92 12.65 -2.73
CA VAL A 142 -5.62 12.91 -1.46
C VAL A 142 -6.88 12.05 -1.32
N ALA A 143 -7.67 11.92 -2.39
CA ALA A 143 -8.86 11.07 -2.40
C ALA A 143 -8.49 9.59 -2.18
N LEU A 144 -7.40 9.12 -2.80
CA LEU A 144 -6.91 7.75 -2.67
C LEU A 144 -6.42 7.46 -1.24
N VAL A 145 -5.67 8.39 -0.63
CA VAL A 145 -5.26 8.31 0.78
C VAL A 145 -6.48 8.33 1.71
N GLY A 146 -7.47 9.18 1.43
CA GLY A 146 -8.72 9.23 2.20
C GLY A 146 -9.50 7.91 2.15
N ALA A 147 -9.60 7.31 0.96
CA ALA A 147 -10.23 6.01 0.76
C ALA A 147 -9.47 4.89 1.49
N ALA A 148 -8.15 4.83 1.34
CA ALA A 148 -7.31 3.86 2.02
C ALA A 148 -7.37 4.02 3.55
N TYR A 149 -7.36 5.25 4.06
CA TYR A 149 -7.56 5.55 5.47
C TYR A 149 -8.89 5.01 5.99
N TRP A 150 -9.97 5.21 5.23
CA TRP A 150 -11.29 4.71 5.60
C TRP A 150 -11.34 3.18 5.64
N VAL A 151 -10.75 2.51 4.64
CA VAL A 151 -10.62 1.05 4.59
C VAL A 151 -9.82 0.54 5.79
N TRP A 152 -8.63 1.10 6.04
CA TRP A 152 -7.80 0.70 7.17
C TRP A 152 -8.53 0.88 8.49
N ARG A 153 -9.23 2.00 8.69
CA ARG A 153 -10.03 2.21 9.89
C ARG A 153 -11.07 1.10 10.10
N LYS A 154 -11.72 0.61 9.04
CA LYS A 154 -12.65 -0.51 9.13
C LYS A 154 -11.92 -1.82 9.47
N VAL A 155 -10.81 -2.11 8.81
CA VAL A 155 -9.99 -3.31 9.05
C VAL A 155 -9.48 -3.34 10.50
N LEU A 156 -8.90 -2.26 11.00
CA LEU A 156 -8.36 -2.17 12.36
C LEU A 156 -9.46 -2.31 13.42
N LEU A 157 -10.65 -1.73 13.18
CA LEU A 157 -11.80 -1.91 14.05
C LEU A 157 -12.28 -3.36 14.08
N THR A 158 -12.31 -4.06 12.92
CA THR A 158 -12.66 -5.48 12.88
C THR A 158 -11.61 -6.37 13.56
N LEU A 159 -10.33 -6.01 13.47
CA LEU A 159 -9.22 -6.71 14.14
C LEU A 159 -9.16 -6.47 15.65
N ALA A 160 -9.95 -5.53 16.19
CA ALA A 160 -10.07 -5.37 17.64
C ALA A 160 -10.76 -6.60 18.29
N ASP A 161 -11.52 -7.40 17.55
CA ASP A 161 -12.01 -8.69 18.02
C ASP A 161 -10.88 -9.73 17.93
N ARG A 162 -10.46 -10.24 19.09
CA ARG A 162 -9.37 -11.21 19.21
C ARG A 162 -9.57 -12.45 18.33
N ARG A 163 -10.80 -12.93 18.13
CA ARG A 163 -11.06 -14.12 17.29
C ARG A 163 -10.74 -13.83 15.83
N ILE A 164 -11.14 -12.65 15.35
CA ILE A 164 -10.87 -12.20 13.98
C ILE A 164 -9.36 -11.98 13.82
N ALA A 165 -8.70 -11.36 14.79
CA ALA A 165 -7.26 -11.15 14.76
C ALA A 165 -6.46 -12.46 14.72
N ILE A 166 -6.82 -13.47 15.52
CA ILE A 166 -6.19 -14.80 15.45
C ILE A 166 -6.41 -15.42 14.07
N THR A 167 -7.65 -15.39 13.57
CA THR A 167 -7.99 -15.98 12.27
C THR A 167 -7.20 -15.31 11.15
N ALA A 168 -7.11 -13.98 11.17
CA ALA A 168 -6.34 -13.20 10.20
C ALA A 168 -4.83 -13.50 10.32
N ALA A 169 -4.28 -13.51 11.54
CA ALA A 169 -2.85 -13.81 11.75
C ALA A 169 -2.48 -15.22 11.27
N VAL A 170 -3.30 -16.22 11.56
CA VAL A 170 -3.09 -17.59 11.06
C VAL A 170 -3.22 -17.63 9.55
N LEU A 171 -4.27 -17.05 8.97
CA LEU A 171 -4.50 -17.07 7.53
C LEU A 171 -3.37 -16.39 6.75
N PHE A 172 -2.96 -15.19 7.15
CA PHE A 172 -1.87 -14.48 6.49
C PHE A 172 -0.50 -15.10 6.79
N GLY A 173 -0.30 -15.65 7.99
CA GLY A 173 0.92 -16.38 8.33
C GLY A 173 1.10 -17.64 7.50
N VAL A 174 0.04 -18.44 7.36
CA VAL A 174 0.03 -19.64 6.49
C VAL A 174 0.18 -19.23 5.02
N ALA A 175 -0.47 -18.17 4.57
CA ALA A 175 -0.29 -17.68 3.21
C ALA A 175 1.18 -17.31 2.95
N LEU A 176 1.83 -16.57 3.84
CA LEU A 176 3.26 -16.22 3.71
C LEU A 176 4.16 -17.46 3.75
N ASP A 177 3.89 -18.41 4.64
CA ASP A 177 4.66 -19.65 4.75
C ASP A 177 4.54 -20.50 3.48
N LEU A 178 3.32 -20.73 2.99
CA LEU A 178 3.07 -21.44 1.73
C LEU A 178 3.77 -20.77 0.55
N THR A 179 3.86 -19.44 0.53
CA THR A 179 4.57 -18.74 -0.54
C THR A 179 6.08 -18.93 -0.52
N SER A 180 6.66 -19.31 0.63
CA SER A 180 8.09 -19.66 0.70
C SER A 180 8.40 -20.97 -0.03
N PHE A 181 7.44 -21.90 -0.05
CA PHE A 181 7.54 -23.20 -0.71
C PHE A 181 7.27 -23.17 -2.21
N LEU A 182 6.71 -22.07 -2.74
CA LEU A 182 6.52 -21.94 -4.17
C LEU A 182 7.87 -21.79 -4.88
N PRO A 183 8.06 -22.44 -6.06
CA PRO A 183 9.21 -22.19 -6.93
C PRO A 183 9.33 -20.69 -7.21
N ALA A 184 10.57 -20.17 -7.35
CA ALA A 184 10.81 -18.74 -7.50
C ALA A 184 9.96 -18.08 -8.61
N GLU A 185 9.69 -18.82 -9.69
CA GLU A 185 8.86 -18.39 -10.82
C GLU A 185 7.36 -18.29 -10.51
N GLN A 186 6.89 -18.94 -9.43
CA GLN A 186 5.48 -19.00 -8.99
C GLN A 186 5.21 -18.26 -7.68
N ARG A 187 6.25 -17.73 -7.02
CA ARG A 187 6.09 -16.92 -5.82
C ARG A 187 5.20 -15.70 -6.12
N PRO A 188 4.40 -15.25 -5.14
CA PRO A 188 3.70 -13.99 -5.29
C PRO A 188 4.73 -12.89 -5.56
N LEU A 189 4.34 -11.91 -6.37
CA LEU A 189 5.22 -10.79 -6.70
C LEU A 189 5.67 -10.15 -5.39
N ALA A 190 6.94 -10.37 -5.05
CA ALA A 190 7.67 -9.41 -4.28
C ALA A 190 7.78 -8.22 -5.24
N THR A 191 6.94 -7.21 -5.04
CA THR A 191 6.89 -5.98 -5.82
C THR A 191 8.20 -5.16 -5.74
N GLY A 192 9.29 -5.76 -5.26
CA GLY A 192 10.58 -5.13 -5.04
C GLY A 192 10.57 -4.13 -3.89
N LEU A 193 9.41 -3.65 -3.41
CA LEU A 193 9.31 -2.53 -2.48
C LEU A 193 10.09 -2.77 -1.19
N GLY A 194 10.04 -3.97 -0.61
CA GLY A 194 10.82 -4.27 0.60
C GLY A 194 12.33 -4.16 0.36
N THR A 195 12.79 -4.69 -0.77
CA THR A 195 14.20 -4.66 -1.18
C THR A 195 14.65 -3.28 -1.64
N ASP A 196 13.81 -2.53 -2.35
CA ASP A 196 14.12 -1.21 -2.88
C ASP A 196 14.02 -0.14 -1.80
N VAL A 197 13.03 -0.20 -0.90
CA VAL A 197 13.01 0.67 0.30
C VAL A 197 14.23 0.40 1.16
N ALA A 198 14.60 -0.87 1.39
CA ALA A 198 15.82 -1.20 2.14
C ALA A 198 17.10 -0.72 1.43
N ARG A 199 17.18 -0.87 0.11
CA ARG A 199 18.30 -0.41 -0.71
C ARG A 199 18.42 1.11 -0.69
N HIS A 200 17.31 1.84 -0.81
CA HIS A 200 17.24 3.30 -0.81
C HIS A 200 17.49 3.88 0.60
N ALA A 201 16.94 3.26 1.66
CA ALA A 201 17.27 3.62 3.04
C ALA A 201 18.76 3.38 3.34
N GLY A 202 19.32 2.28 2.84
CA GLY A 202 20.75 1.97 2.94
C GLY A 202 21.66 2.93 2.16
N SER A 203 21.25 3.42 1.00
CA SER A 203 21.99 4.48 0.28
C SER A 203 21.90 5.82 1.00
N PHE A 204 20.72 6.19 1.52
CA PHE A 204 20.54 7.44 2.27
C PHE A 204 21.37 7.47 3.56
N ALA A 205 21.35 6.37 4.33
CA ALA A 205 22.14 6.22 5.55
C ALA A 205 23.66 6.22 5.32
N ARG A 206 24.13 5.82 4.12
CA ARG A 206 25.55 5.91 3.74
C ARG A 206 25.93 7.33 3.35
N ALA A 207 25.10 8.02 2.56
CA ALA A 207 25.33 9.41 2.17
C ALA A 207 25.39 10.35 3.39
N TRP A 208 24.51 10.14 4.38
CA TRP A 208 24.49 10.91 5.62
C TRP A 208 25.75 10.77 6.47
N ARG A 209 26.47 9.64 6.38
CA ARG A 209 27.73 9.44 7.12
C ARG A 209 28.96 10.07 6.45
N MET A 210 28.82 10.57 5.23
CA MET A 210 29.91 11.19 4.46
C MET A 210 29.88 12.72 4.50
N GLN A 211 28.92 13.33 5.21
CA GLN A 211 28.87 14.76 5.54
C GLN A 211 29.30 14.98 6.98
#